data_AF-S7V440-F1
#
_entry.id   AF-S7V440-F1
#
_cell.length_a   1.000
_cell.length_b   1.000
_cell.length_c   1.000
_cell.angle_alpha   90.00
_cell.angle_beta   90.00
_cell.angle_gamma   90.00
#
_symmetry.space_group_name_H-M   'P 1'
#
loop_
_entity.id
_entity.type
_entity.pdbx_description
1 polymer ?
#
loop_
_entity_poly.entity_id
_entity_poly.type
_entity_poly.pdbx_seq_one_letter_code
_entity_poly.pdbx_strand_id
1 'polypeptide(L)'
;MEIDDKVYERIMEILKPLVPEGVTAGMETDLTVDLGFDSLKVMKLLEDLEDGFDISIPISILPEVRTVQDLMHQIQKLSQPGT
;
A
#
# COMPACT_ATOMS: atom_id res chain seq x y z
N MET A 1 16.85 -8.20 -0.68
CA MET A 1 15.39 -8.25 -0.60
C MET A 1 14.90 -8.36 -2.01
N GLU A 2 14.43 -9.53 -2.42
CA GLU A 2 13.64 -9.64 -3.65
C GLU A 2 12.30 -8.95 -3.35
N ILE A 3 12.09 -7.82 -3.99
CA ILE A 3 10.78 -7.19 -4.08
C ILE A 3 9.96 -8.16 -4.93
N ASP A 4 8.88 -8.73 -4.38
CA ASP A 4 7.98 -9.53 -5.18
C ASP A 4 7.32 -8.61 -6.21
N ASP A 5 7.80 -8.63 -7.45
CA ASP A 5 7.27 -7.81 -8.55
C ASP A 5 5.74 -7.91 -8.62
N LYS A 6 5.19 -9.09 -8.35
CA LYS A 6 3.73 -9.34 -8.30
C LYS A 6 3.01 -8.52 -7.23
N VAL A 7 3.60 -8.38 -6.05
CA VAL A 7 3.01 -7.59 -4.95
C VAL A 7 3.05 -6.12 -5.34
N TYR A 8 4.18 -5.64 -5.90
CA TYR A 8 4.30 -4.28 -6.36
C TYR A 8 3.30 -3.94 -7.47
N GLU A 9 3.21 -4.78 -8.51
CA GLU A 9 2.24 -4.61 -9.60
C GLU A 9 0.82 -4.52 -9.06
N ARG A 10 0.45 -5.42 -8.14
CA ARG A 10 -0.90 -5.44 -7.56
C ARG A 10 -1.20 -4.20 -6.71
N ILE A 11 -0.25 -3.75 -5.89
CA ILE A 11 -0.38 -2.51 -5.13
C ILE A 11 -0.54 -1.33 -6.10
N MET A 12 0.26 -1.27 -7.16
CA MET A 12 0.17 -0.21 -8.16
C MET A 12 -1.17 -0.20 -8.88
N GLU A 13 -1.77 -1.36 -9.18
CA GLU A 13 -3.12 -1.44 -9.75
C GLU A 13 -4.20 -0.87 -8.82
N ILE A 14 -4.13 -1.19 -7.52
CA ILE A 14 -5.06 -0.71 -6.49
C ILE A 14 -4.86 0.79 -6.21
N LEU A 15 -3.60 1.23 -6.23
CA LEU A 15 -3.22 2.62 -5.96
C LEU A 15 -3.58 3.54 -7.14
N LYS A 16 -3.53 3.03 -8.38
CA LYS A 16 -3.81 3.79 -9.62
C LYS A 16 -5.09 4.63 -9.60
N PRO A 17 -6.28 4.10 -9.21
CA PRO A 17 -7.51 4.89 -9.12
C PRO A 17 -7.54 5.87 -7.94
N LEU A 18 -6.67 5.70 -6.94
CA LEU A 18 -6.59 6.56 -5.75
C LEU A 18 -5.59 7.71 -5.95
N VAL A 19 -4.63 7.54 -6.85
CA VAL A 19 -3.61 8.53 -7.19
C VAL A 19 -4.23 9.67 -8.01
N PRO A 20 -3.96 10.95 -7.64
CA PRO A 20 -4.42 12.09 -8.43
C PRO A 20 -3.89 12.07 -9.86
N GLU A 21 -4.69 12.55 -10.81
CA GLU A 21 -4.24 12.69 -12.20
C GLU A 21 -2.97 13.56 -12.29
N GLY A 22 -1.95 13.04 -12.96
CA GLY A 22 -0.67 13.72 -13.16
C GLY A 22 0.39 13.46 -12.08
N VAL A 23 0.07 12.69 -11.02
CA VAL A 23 1.05 12.25 -10.03
C VAL A 23 1.56 10.84 -10.37
N THR A 24 2.87 10.65 -10.32
CA THR A 24 3.49 9.32 -10.52
C THR A 24 3.80 8.73 -9.16
N ALA A 25 3.02 7.75 -8.73
CA ALA A 25 3.33 6.98 -7.54
C ALA A 25 4.51 6.03 -7.81
N GLY A 26 5.51 6.07 -6.95
CA GLY A 26 6.67 5.19 -6.94
C GLY A 26 6.96 4.71 -5.52
N MET A 27 8.00 3.90 -5.36
CA MET A 27 8.36 3.32 -4.05
C MET A 27 8.62 4.38 -2.97
N GLU A 28 9.22 5.50 -3.35
CA GLU A 28 9.57 6.60 -2.44
C GLU A 28 8.44 7.63 -2.27
N THR A 29 7.33 7.49 -3.00
CA THR A 29 6.19 8.41 -2.93
C THR A 29 5.51 8.31 -1.58
N ASP A 30 5.36 9.46 -0.91
CA ASP A 30 4.65 9.57 0.36
C ASP A 30 3.13 9.63 0.11
N LEU A 31 2.38 8.70 0.70
CA LEU A 31 0.94 8.61 0.50
C LEU A 31 0.22 9.85 1.03
N THR A 32 0.70 10.42 2.14
CA THR A 32 0.05 11.56 2.80
C THR A 32 0.51 12.90 2.24
N VAL A 33 1.82 13.05 2.02
CA VAL A 33 2.44 14.32 1.62
C VAL A 33 2.41 14.49 0.11
N ASP A 34 2.74 13.45 -0.65
CA ASP A 34 2.85 13.53 -2.11
C ASP A 34 1.50 13.27 -2.79
N LEU A 35 0.78 12.23 -2.33
CA LEU A 35 -0.54 11.88 -2.89
C LEU A 35 -1.72 12.58 -2.21
N GLY A 36 -1.51 13.20 -1.04
CA GLY A 36 -2.59 13.85 -0.29
C GLY A 36 -3.66 12.85 0.19
N PHE A 37 -3.25 11.66 0.64
CA PHE A 37 -4.17 10.67 1.18
C PHE A 37 -4.58 11.08 2.59
N ASP A 38 -5.84 11.46 2.73
CA ASP A 38 -6.49 11.60 4.03
C ASP A 38 -6.76 10.23 4.68
N SER A 39 -7.02 10.23 5.99
CA SER A 39 -7.34 9.02 6.76
C SER A 39 -8.41 8.13 6.11
N LEU A 40 -9.43 8.73 5.46
CA LEU A 40 -10.46 7.99 4.72
C LEU A 40 -9.93 7.29 3.46
N LYS A 41 -9.05 7.97 2.69
CA LYS A 41 -8.43 7.39 1.51
C LYS A 41 -7.47 6.26 1.90
N VAL A 42 -6.73 6.43 2.99
CA VAL A 42 -5.86 5.37 3.48
C VAL A 42 -6.68 4.18 3.98
N MET A 43 -7.78 4.39 4.71
CA MET A 43 -8.68 3.29 5.09
C MET A 43 -9.19 2.51 3.87
N LYS A 44 -9.60 3.22 2.81
CA LYS A 44 -10.05 2.57 1.58
C LYS A 44 -8.93 1.82 0.87
N LEU A 45 -7.73 2.40 0.80
CA LEU A 45 -6.54 1.72 0.29
C LEU A 45 -6.28 0.42 1.05
N LEU A 46 -6.35 0.44 2.38
CA LEU A 46 -6.17 -0.77 3.18
C LEU A 46 -7.24 -1.82 2.88
N GLU A 47 -8.51 -1.42 2.77
CA GLU A 47 -9.62 -2.33 2.42
C GLU A 47 -9.41 -2.98 1.04
N ASP A 48 -9.05 -2.20 0.02
CA ASP A 48 -8.77 -2.72 -1.32
C ASP A 48 -7.56 -3.68 -1.34
N LEU A 49 -6.56 -3.43 -0.47
CA LEU A 49 -5.42 -4.32 -0.29
C LEU A 49 -5.80 -5.61 0.45
N GLU A 50 -6.59 -5.53 1.51
CA GLU A 50 -7.09 -6.70 2.25
C GLU A 50 -7.83 -7.66 1.30
N ASP A 51 -8.75 -7.13 0.49
CA ASP A 51 -9.48 -7.90 -0.53
C ASP A 51 -8.54 -8.43 -1.63
N GLY A 52 -7.64 -7.58 -2.11
CA GLY A 52 -6.73 -7.92 -3.22
C GLY A 52 -5.68 -8.98 -2.88
N PHE A 53 -5.31 -9.12 -1.61
CA PHE A 53 -4.28 -10.06 -1.13
C PHE A 53 -4.84 -11.18 -0.24
N ASP A 54 -6.14 -11.17 0.09
CA ASP A 54 -6.77 -12.11 1.02
C ASP A 54 -6.06 -12.13 2.39
N ILE A 55 -5.70 -10.95 2.89
CA ILE A 55 -5.02 -10.76 4.19
C ILE A 55 -5.82 -9.80 5.06
N SER A 56 -5.52 -9.77 6.36
CA SER A 56 -6.05 -8.74 7.26
C SER A 56 -4.96 -7.76 7.67
N ILE A 57 -5.22 -6.47 7.44
CA ILE A 57 -4.29 -5.38 7.66
C ILE A 57 -4.77 -4.56 8.87
N PRO A 58 -4.06 -4.59 10.00
CA PRO A 58 -4.47 -3.83 11.16
C PRO A 58 -4.21 -2.33 10.95
N ILE A 59 -5.13 -1.48 11.40
CA ILE A 59 -4.99 -0.02 11.37
C ILE A 59 -3.74 0.50 12.12
N SER A 60 -3.15 -0.35 12.97
CA SER A 60 -1.90 -0.05 13.65
C SER A 60 -0.71 0.17 12.70
N ILE A 61 -0.78 -0.29 11.45
CA ILE A 61 0.29 -0.03 10.46
C ILE A 61 0.22 1.39 9.89
N LEU A 62 -0.91 2.11 10.01
CA LEU A 62 -1.05 3.47 9.46
C LEU A 62 0.09 4.43 9.82
N PRO A 63 0.55 4.52 11.09
CA PRO A 63 1.69 5.38 11.43
C PRO A 63 3.03 4.90 10.87
N GLU A 64 3.15 3.62 10.52
CA GLU A 64 4.36 3.04 9.93
C GLU A 64 4.38 3.25 8.41
N VAL A 65 3.21 3.14 7.77
CA VAL A 65 3.06 3.32 6.33
C VAL A 65 3.07 4.80 5.96
N ARG A 66 4.24 5.26 5.54
CA ARG A 66 4.40 6.58 4.90
C ARG A 66 4.49 6.51 3.39
N THR A 67 5.26 5.55 2.88
CA THR A 67 5.51 5.43 1.44
C THR A 67 4.91 4.16 0.86
N VAL A 68 4.80 4.10 -0.46
CA VAL A 68 4.38 2.88 -1.16
C VAL A 68 5.29 1.70 -0.83
N GLN A 69 6.60 1.93 -0.65
CA GLN A 69 7.54 0.90 -0.22
C GLN A 69 7.21 0.37 1.18
N ASP A 70 6.88 1.24 2.14
CA ASP A 70 6.55 0.78 3.49
C ASP A 70 5.29 -0.08 3.47
N LEU A 71 4.26 0.37 2.75
CA LEU A 71 3.04 -0.39 2.53
C LEU A 71 3.37 -1.78 1.97
N MET A 72 4.18 -1.84 0.90
CA MET A 72 4.60 -3.11 0.31
C MET A 72 5.30 -4.03 1.31
N HIS A 73 6.22 -3.51 2.11
CA HIS A 73 6.89 -4.30 3.14
C HIS A 73 5.91 -4.84 4.19
N GLN A 74 4.90 -4.07 4.59
CA GLN A 74 3.87 -4.55 5.51
C GLN A 74 3.04 -5.67 4.87
N ILE A 75 2.60 -5.49 3.62
CA ILE A 75 1.84 -6.52 2.88
C ILE A 75 2.66 -7.80 2.74
N GLN A 76 3.93 -7.71 2.36
CA GLN A 76 4.80 -8.88 2.25
C GLN A 76 4.96 -9.62 3.58
N LYS A 77 5.10 -8.90 4.69
CA LYS A 77 5.17 -9.50 6.04
C LYS A 77 3.88 -10.20 6.43
N LEU A 78 2.72 -9.64 6.06
CA LEU A 78 1.40 -10.19 6.38
C LEU A 78 1.02 -11.36 5.46
N SER A 79 1.45 -11.31 4.20
CA SER A 79 1.19 -12.34 3.19
C SER A 79 2.12 -13.55 3.34
N GLN A 80 3.30 -13.38 3.96
CA GLN A 80 4.11 -14.54 4.33
C GLN A 80 3.43 -15.32 5.46
N PRO A 81 2.98 -16.57 5.22
CA PRO A 81 2.51 -17.41 6.30
C PRO A 81 3.67 -17.60 7.27
N GLY A 82 3.44 -17.27 8.54
CA GLY A 82 4.43 -17.49 9.60
C GLY A 82 4.97 -18.93 9.52
N THR A 83 6.27 -19.04 9.30
CA THR A 83 7.03 -20.30 9.43
C THR A 83 6.92 -20.88 10.83
#